data_AF-A0A7C5RQ83-F1
#
_entry.id   AF-A0A7C5RQ83-F1
#
_cell.length_a   1.000
_cell.length_b   1.000
_cell.length_c   1.000
_cell.angle_alpha   90.00
_cell.angle_beta   90.00
_cell.angle_gamma   90.00
#
_symmetry.space_group_name_H-M   'P 1'
#
loop_
_entity.id
_entity.type
_entity.pdbx_description
1 polymer ?
#
loop_
_entity_poly.entity_id
_entity_poly.type
_entity_poly.pdbx_seq_one_letter_code
_entity_poly.pdbx_strand_id
1 'polypeptide(L)'
;MGWTVVDPDDLRRRIGILQSRGLLAEDLLDILLTTYNYSVVSPEAAGEIVGRFLSGKLDSPDMVYMLVDLSLKAEPEKTLRVLRLHGLVPEP
;
A
#
# COMPACT_ATOMS: atom_id res chain seq x y z
N MET A 1 -19.68 4.41 -2.60
CA MET A 1 -19.68 2.99 -2.16
C MET A 1 -18.33 2.41 -2.51
N GLY A 2 -17.59 1.82 -1.57
CA GLY A 2 -16.29 1.19 -1.88
C GLY A 2 -15.25 1.49 -0.83
N TRP A 3 -15.24 0.66 0.22
CA TRP A 3 -14.25 0.47 1.31
C TRP A 3 -14.89 -0.28 2.50
N THR A 4 -16.20 -0.50 2.47
CA THR A 4 -17.00 -1.12 3.53
C THR A 4 -16.76 -2.62 3.77
N VAL A 5 -15.71 -3.24 3.21
CA VAL A 5 -15.56 -4.71 3.19
C VAL A 5 -14.29 -5.21 3.90
N VAL A 6 -13.37 -4.34 4.30
CA VAL A 6 -12.12 -4.77 4.95
C VAL A 6 -11.90 -3.97 6.22
N ASP A 7 -11.94 -4.66 7.35
CA ASP A 7 -11.60 -4.11 8.65
C ASP A 7 -10.11 -3.67 8.64
N PRO A 8 -9.78 -2.41 8.96
CA PRO A 8 -8.39 -1.92 8.96
C PRO A 8 -7.45 -2.71 9.87
N ASP A 9 -7.94 -3.21 11.01
CA ASP A 9 -7.14 -4.02 11.94
C ASP A 9 -6.90 -5.43 11.36
N ASP A 10 -7.90 -6.03 10.69
CA ASP A 10 -7.70 -7.29 9.96
C ASP A 10 -6.70 -7.12 8.81
N LEU A 11 -6.82 -6.05 8.03
CA LEU A 11 -5.88 -5.76 6.94
C LEU A 11 -4.45 -5.61 7.47
N ARG A 12 -4.27 -4.85 8.55
CA ARG A 12 -2.96 -4.67 9.19
C ARG A 12 -2.40 -6.00 9.70
N ARG A 13 -3.25 -6.84 10.30
CA ARG A 13 -2.86 -8.20 10.73
C ARG A 13 -2.42 -9.06 9.54
N ARG A 14 -3.19 -9.05 8.45
CA ARG A 14 -2.89 -9.84 7.24
C ARG A 14 -1.61 -9.38 6.55
N ILE A 15 -1.37 -8.07 6.45
CA ILE A 15 -0.09 -7.51 6.01
C ILE A 15 1.05 -7.98 6.93
N GLY A 16 0.85 -7.95 8.25
CA GLY A 16 1.85 -8.37 9.23
C GLY A 16 2.33 -9.83 9.08
N ILE A 17 1.47 -10.72 8.60
CA ILE A 17 1.81 -12.13 8.36
C ILE A 17 2.16 -12.45 6.89
N LEU A 18 1.98 -11.50 5.96
CA LEU A 18 2.25 -11.70 4.54
C LEU A 18 3.74 -11.89 4.28
N GLN A 19 4.15 -13.04 3.75
CA GLN A 19 5.57 -13.31 3.46
C GLN A 19 6.10 -12.48 2.28
N SER A 20 5.25 -12.13 1.32
CA SER A 20 5.59 -11.39 0.10
C SER A 20 5.44 -9.86 0.24
N ARG A 21 5.62 -9.30 1.45
CA ARG A 21 5.47 -7.85 1.68
C ARG A 21 6.34 -6.98 0.76
N GLY A 22 7.55 -7.43 0.41
CA GLY A 22 8.42 -6.72 -0.52
C GLY A 22 7.76 -6.53 -1.89
N LEU A 23 7.18 -7.59 -2.46
CA LEU A 23 6.47 -7.53 -3.74
C LEU A 23 5.23 -6.63 -3.65
N LEU A 24 4.48 -6.72 -2.55
CA LEU A 24 3.35 -5.83 -2.34
C LEU A 24 3.79 -4.36 -2.26
N ALA A 25 4.89 -4.07 -1.58
CA ALA A 25 5.44 -2.72 -1.50
C ALA A 25 5.84 -2.19 -2.87
N GLU A 26 6.48 -3.01 -3.71
CA GLU A 26 6.86 -2.66 -5.09
C GLU A 26 5.63 -2.34 -5.95
N ASP A 27 4.60 -3.20 -5.93
CA ASP A 27 3.37 -2.98 -6.70
C ASP A 27 2.63 -1.70 -6.28
N LEU A 28 2.61 -1.41 -4.97
CA LEU A 28 1.99 -0.18 -4.45
C LEU A 28 2.80 1.07 -4.81
N LEU A 29 4.13 0.98 -4.79
CA LEU A 29 4.99 2.06 -5.25
C LEU A 29 4.80 2.34 -6.74
N ASP A 30 4.63 1.31 -7.56
CA ASP A 30 4.33 1.49 -8.99
C ASP A 30 3.04 2.32 -9.19
N ILE A 31 1.99 2.04 -8.40
CA ILE A 31 0.77 2.85 -8.41
C ILE A 31 1.07 4.32 -8.06
N LEU A 32 1.79 4.56 -6.97
CA LEU A 32 2.09 5.92 -6.50
C LEU A 32 2.99 6.71 -7.45
N LEU A 33 3.94 6.04 -8.12
CA LEU A 33 4.87 6.66 -9.06
C LEU A 33 4.23 6.91 -10.42
N THR A 34 3.31 6.04 -10.86
CA THR A 34 2.63 6.18 -12.15
C THR A 34 1.42 7.10 -12.08
N THR A 35 0.80 7.23 -10.91
CA THR A 35 -0.25 8.22 -10.67
C THR A 35 0.36 9.50 -10.10
N TYR A 36 0.66 10.44 -11.00
CA TYR A 36 1.19 11.76 -10.65
C TYR A 36 0.13 12.59 -9.89
N ASN A 37 0.07 12.44 -8.56
CA ASN A 37 -0.89 13.16 -7.73
C ASN A 37 -0.24 13.77 -6.47
N TYR A 38 0.31 14.97 -6.63
CA TYR A 38 0.85 15.79 -5.53
C TYR A 38 -0.15 16.09 -4.42
N SER A 39 -1.46 15.91 -4.64
CA SER A 39 -2.47 16.13 -3.59
C SER A 39 -2.60 14.97 -2.61
N VAL A 40 -2.01 13.81 -2.91
CA VAL A 40 -2.18 12.58 -2.11
C VAL A 40 -0.93 12.24 -1.31
N VAL A 41 0.26 12.41 -1.88
CA VAL A 41 1.53 12.13 -1.19
C VAL A 41 2.15 13.43 -0.73
N SER A 42 2.17 13.67 0.59
CA SER A 42 2.84 14.84 1.16
C SER A 42 4.37 14.72 1.05
N PRO A 43 5.12 15.83 1.07
CA PRO A 43 6.59 15.78 1.08
C PRO A 43 7.17 14.93 2.23
N GLU A 44 6.53 14.94 3.40
CA GLU A 44 6.93 14.14 4.56
C GLU A 44 6.74 12.64 4.30
N ALA A 45 5.59 12.24 3.74
CA ALA A 45 5.32 10.86 3.37
C ALA A 45 6.28 10.38 2.27
N ALA A 46 6.56 11.21 1.28
CA ALA A 46 7.56 10.93 0.25
C ALA A 46 8.97 10.74 0.86
N GLY A 47 9.35 11.61 1.81
CA GLY A 47 10.61 11.49 2.53
C GLY A 47 10.73 10.19 3.33
N GLU A 48 9.66 9.76 3.99
CA GLU A 48 9.62 8.49 4.71
C GLU A 48 9.76 7.29 3.77
N ILE A 49 9.02 7.27 2.65
CA ILE A 49 9.14 6.23 1.62
C ILE A 49 10.58 6.11 1.13
N VAL A 50 11.20 7.23 0.76
CA VAL A 50 12.60 7.25 0.28
C VAL A 50 13.57 6.76 1.35
N GLY A 51 13.41 7.22 2.60
CA GLY A 51 14.26 6.77 3.72
C GLY A 51 14.16 5.26 3.97
N ARG A 52 12.95 4.69 3.82
CA ARG A 52 12.71 3.23 4.00
C ARG A 52 13.24 2.42 2.82
N PHE A 53 13.15 2.93 1.59
CA PHE A 53 13.79 2.34 0.42
C PHE A 53 15.31 2.27 0.61
N LEU A 54 15.94 3.40 0.94
CA LEU A 54 17.40 3.47 1.10
C LEU A 54 17.93 2.61 2.25
N SER A 55 17.11 2.36 3.28
CA SER A 55 17.46 1.50 4.42
C SER A 55 17.06 0.03 4.23
N GLY A 56 16.46 -0.35 3.10
CA GLY A 56 16.02 -1.72 2.83
C GLY A 56 14.87 -2.20 3.72
N LYS A 57 13.98 -1.29 4.15
CA LYS A 57 12.89 -1.55 5.11
C LYS A 57 11.50 -1.28 4.53
N LEU A 58 11.36 -1.31 3.21
CA LEU A 58 10.07 -1.10 2.54
C LEU A 58 9.05 -2.18 2.85
N ASP A 59 9.52 -3.40 3.11
CA ASP A 59 8.69 -4.56 3.43
C ASP A 59 8.23 -4.59 4.90
N SER A 60 8.53 -3.57 5.70
CA SER A 60 8.05 -3.49 7.08
C SER A 60 6.52 -3.31 7.12
N PRO A 61 5.80 -3.96 8.05
CA PRO A 61 4.34 -3.92 8.07
C PRO A 61 3.74 -2.51 8.11
N ASP A 62 4.32 -1.61 8.91
CA ASP A 62 3.86 -0.23 9.01
C ASP A 62 4.08 0.55 7.70
N MET A 63 5.20 0.30 7.02
CA MET A 63 5.49 0.93 5.73
C MET A 63 4.53 0.43 4.64
N VAL A 64 4.31 -0.88 4.57
CA VAL A 64 3.34 -1.46 3.63
C VAL A 64 1.95 -0.92 3.89
N TYR A 65 1.53 -0.82 5.16
CA TYR A 65 0.24 -0.24 5.52
C TYR A 65 0.12 1.23 5.07
N MET A 66 1.18 2.03 5.25
CA MET A 66 1.23 3.41 4.74
C MET A 66 1.08 3.45 3.21
N LEU A 67 1.81 2.59 2.49
CA LEU A 67 1.72 2.52 1.02
C LEU A 67 0.31 2.17 0.56
N VAL A 68 -0.36 1.25 1.26
CA VAL A 68 -1.76 0.88 1.00
C VAL A 68 -2.68 2.08 1.17
N ASP A 69 -2.58 2.81 2.28
CA ASP A 69 -3.40 4.00 2.56
C ASP A 69 -3.20 5.10 1.50
N LEU A 70 -1.95 5.41 1.16
CA LEU A 70 -1.63 6.41 0.13
C LEU A 70 -2.15 5.96 -1.25
N SER A 71 -1.94 4.68 -1.60
CA SER A 71 -2.33 4.16 -2.91
C SER A 71 -3.85 4.16 -3.08
N LEU A 72 -4.62 3.86 -2.02
CA LEU A 72 -6.08 3.92 -2.09
C LEU A 72 -6.63 5.33 -2.18
N LYS A 73 -5.92 6.33 -1.64
CA LYS A 73 -6.27 7.74 -1.84
C LYS A 73 -5.95 8.21 -3.27
N ALA A 74 -4.87 7.69 -3.86
CA ALA A 74 -4.44 8.04 -5.22
C ALA A 74 -5.26 7.33 -6.31
N GLU A 75 -5.38 6.01 -6.20
CA GLU A 75 -5.99 5.11 -7.18
C GLU A 75 -6.71 3.94 -6.46
N PRO A 76 -7.94 4.14 -5.98
CA PRO A 76 -8.66 3.12 -5.23
C PRO A 76 -8.81 1.79 -6.00
N GLU A 77 -9.19 1.85 -7.27
CA GLU A 77 -9.51 0.65 -8.07
C GLU A 77 -8.27 -0.19 -8.38
N LYS A 78 -7.17 0.45 -8.78
CA LYS A 78 -5.89 -0.23 -9.04
C LYS A 78 -5.34 -0.85 -7.75
N THR A 79 -5.44 -0.12 -6.64
CA THR A 79 -4.96 -0.61 -5.35
C THR A 79 -5.75 -1.82 -4.89
N LEU A 80 -7.09 -1.80 -5.00
CA LEU A 80 -7.91 -2.97 -4.67
C LEU A 80 -7.56 -4.18 -5.53
N ARG A 81 -7.21 -3.98 -6.81
CA ARG A 81 -6.74 -5.06 -7.68
C ARG A 81 -5.41 -5.63 -7.19
N VAL A 82 -4.44 -4.79 -6.83
CA VAL A 82 -3.16 -5.24 -6.23
C VAL A 82 -3.41 -6.02 -4.95
N LEU A 83 -4.21 -5.49 -4.03
CA LEU A 83 -4.52 -6.17 -2.77
C LEU A 83 -5.17 -7.55 -2.97
N ARG A 84 -6.01 -7.72 -3.99
CA ARG A 84 -6.57 -9.03 -4.38
C ARG A 84 -5.52 -9.98 -4.91
N LEU A 85 -4.61 -9.51 -5.77
CA LEU A 85 -3.50 -10.32 -6.29
C LEU A 85 -2.60 -10.86 -5.17
N HIS A 86 -2.45 -10.10 -4.09
CA HIS A 86 -1.72 -10.51 -2.88
C HIS A 86 -2.57 -11.25 -1.85
N GLY A 87 -3.83 -11.60 -2.17
CA GLY A 87 -4.72 -12.35 -1.29
C GLY A 87 -5.13 -11.60 -0.01
N LEU A 88 -5.06 -10.26 -0.01
CA LEU A 88 -5.42 -9.41 1.13
C LEU A 88 -6.89 -8.97 1.12
N VAL A 89 -7.56 -9.07 -0.02
CA VAL A 89 -8.97 -8.68 -0.20
C VAL A 89 -9.66 -9.72 -1.07
N PRO A 90 -10.92 -10.09 -0.80
CA PRO A 90 -11.66 -11.02 -1.64
C PRO A 90 -11.89 -10.49 -3.07
N GLU A 91 -11.99 -11.42 -4.02
CA GLU A 91 -12.52 -11.13 -5.36
C GLU A 91 -14.01 -10.76 -5.25
N PRO A 92 -14.50 -9.85 -6.13
CA PRO A 92 -15.91 -9.49 -6.18
C PRO A 92 -16.82 -10.66 -6.54
#